data_AF-A0A3C1TKN0-F1
#
_entry.id   AF-A0A3C1TKN0-F1
#
_cell.length_a   1.000
_cell.length_b   1.000
_cell.length_c   1.000
_cell.angle_alpha   90.00
_cell.angle_beta   90.00
_cell.angle_gamma   90.00
#
_symmetry.space_group_name_H-M   'P 1'
#
loop_
_entity.id
_entity.type
_entity.pdbx_description
1 polymer ?
#
loop_
_entity_poly.entity_id
_entity_poly.type
_entity_poly.pdbx_seq_one_letter_code
_entity_poly.pdbx_strand_id
1 'polypeptide(L)' 'VDIISSETERENAKLRIFIEDLLRQKGLKSSNVIFGRIMEYARVSNIALSKEQWKQIQDHINKFISVGNT' A
#
# COMPACT_ATOMS: atom_id res chain seq x y z
N VAL A 1 27.06 10.35 -0.90
CA VAL A 1 26.93 9.02 -0.27
C VAL A 1 25.49 8.90 0.20
N ASP A 2 24.68 8.32 -0.68
CA ASP A 2 23.21 8.21 -0.65
C ASP A 2 22.68 7.24 0.40
N ILE A 3 22.84 7.56 1.68
CA ILE A 3 22.36 6.69 2.77
C ILE A 3 20.82 6.79 2.93
N ILE A 4 20.24 7.96 2.64
CA ILE A 4 18.81 8.28 2.81
C ILE A 4 17.91 7.53 1.80
N SER A 5 18.44 7.20 0.62
CA SER A 5 17.69 6.42 -0.39
C SER A 5 17.42 4.99 0.11
N SER A 6 18.38 4.36 0.78
CA SER A 6 18.31 2.93 1.13
C SER A 6 17.22 2.58 2.16
N GLU A 7 17.01 3.40 3.19
CA GLU A 7 15.99 3.15 4.22
C GLU A 7 14.59 3.43 3.66
N THR A 8 14.44 4.52 2.91
CA THR A 8 13.19 4.89 2.24
C THR A 8 12.79 3.82 1.21
N GLU A 9 13.73 3.34 0.41
CA GLU A 9 13.49 2.25 -0.55
C GLU A 9 13.13 0.93 0.15
N ARG A 10 13.77 0.64 1.28
CA ARG A 10 13.46 -0.55 2.10
C ARG A 10 12.05 -0.49 2.68
N GLU A 11 11.66 0.64 3.26
CA GLU A 11 10.31 0.83 3.80
C GLU A 11 9.26 0.84 2.69
N ASN A 12 9.55 1.41 1.53
CA ASN A 12 8.69 1.32 0.34
C ASN A 12 8.53 -0.12 -0.17
N ALA A 13 9.60 -0.92 -0.15
CA ALA A 13 9.53 -2.34 -0.51
C ALA A 13 8.65 -3.12 0.48
N LYS A 14 8.80 -2.87 1.78
CA LYS A 14 7.95 -3.47 2.82
C LYS A 14 6.48 -3.08 2.65
N LEU A 15 6.19 -1.81 2.33
CA LEU A 15 4.84 -1.33 2.07
C LEU A 15 4.19 -2.08 0.88
N ARG A 16 4.93 -2.32 -0.21
CA ARG A 16 4.41 -3.10 -1.35
C ARG A 16 4.04 -4.53 -0.95
N ILE A 17 4.91 -5.20 -0.19
CA ILE A 17 4.64 -6.56 0.32
C ILE A 17 3.41 -6.55 1.22
N PHE A 18 3.32 -5.58 2.12
CA PHE A 18 2.17 -5.41 3.01
C PHE A 18 0.86 -5.25 2.23
N ILE A 19 0.84 -4.41 1.18
CA ILE A 19 -0.33 -4.22 0.33
C ILE A 19 -0.75 -5.54 -0.33
N GLU A 20 0.19 -6.27 -0.93
CA GLU A 20 -0.09 -7.56 -1.58
C GLU A 20 -0.66 -8.59 -0.61
N ASP A 21 -0.05 -8.73 0.58
CA ASP A 21 -0.55 -9.63 1.62
C ASP A 21 -1.94 -9.22 2.09
N LEU A 22 -2.19 -7.91 2.18
CA LEU A 22 -3.49 -7.38 2.56
C LEU A 22 -4.57 -7.74 1.53
N LEU A 23 -4.26 -7.63 0.25
CA LEU A 23 -5.17 -7.97 -0.84
C LEU A 23 -5.42 -9.49 -0.92
N ARG A 24 -4.46 -10.33 -0.51
CA ARG A 24 -4.60 -11.78 -0.44
C ARG A 24 -5.43 -12.29 0.74
N GLN A 25 -5.68 -11.46 1.77
CA GLN A 25 -6.48 -11.86 2.93
C GLN A 25 -7.93 -12.14 2.53
N LYS A 26 -8.36 -13.40 2.69
CA LYS A 26 -9.75 -13.82 2.45
C LYS A 26 -10.70 -12.98 3.32
N GLY A 27 -11.61 -12.25 2.67
CA GLY A 27 -12.63 -11.44 3.34
C GLY A 27 -12.38 -9.93 3.34
N LEU A 28 -11.17 -9.47 3.00
CA LEU A 28 -10.94 -8.04 2.78
C LEU A 28 -11.41 -7.62 1.38
N LYS A 29 -12.67 -7.19 1.29
CA LYS A 29 -13.29 -6.66 0.05
C LYS A 29 -13.63 -5.18 0.12
N SER A 30 -13.53 -4.57 1.30
CA SER A 30 -13.82 -3.14 1.47
C SER A 30 -12.57 -2.32 1.19
N SER A 31 -12.62 -1.53 0.12
CA SER A 31 -11.57 -0.56 -0.23
C SER A 31 -11.24 0.36 0.95
N ASN A 32 -12.25 0.86 1.67
CA ASN A 32 -12.05 1.74 2.83
C ASN A 32 -11.23 1.08 3.95
N VAL A 33 -11.48 -0.21 4.23
CA VAL A 33 -10.70 -0.96 5.23
C VAL A 33 -9.27 -1.17 4.75
N ILE A 34 -9.09 -1.46 3.46
CA ILE A 34 -7.78 -1.64 2.84
C ILE A 34 -6.95 -0.34 2.94
N PHE A 35 -7.52 0.78 2.53
CA PHE A 35 -6.87 2.09 2.61
C PHE A 35 -6.55 2.49 4.05
N GLY A 36 -7.48 2.24 4.99
CA GLY A 36 -7.25 2.52 6.42
C GLY A 36 -6.00 1.83 6.95
N ARG A 37 -5.84 0.53 6.64
CA ARG A 37 -4.66 -0.25 7.06
C ARG A 37 -3.37 0.21 6.39
N ILE A 38 -3.42 0.62 5.13
CA ILE A 38 -2.26 1.16 4.40
C ILE A 38 -1.83 2.51 4.95
N MET A 39 -2.79 3.40 5.25
CA MET A 39 -2.51 4.67 5.92
C MET A 39 -1.88 4.47 7.30
N GLU A 40 -2.40 3.53 8.09
CA GLU A 40 -1.85 3.20 9.39
C GLU A 40 -0.42 2.66 9.29
N TYR A 41 -0.17 1.73 8.36
CA TYR A 41 1.17 1.18 8.11
C TYR A 41 2.16 2.28 7.72
N ALA A 42 1.80 3.13 6.74
CA ALA A 42 2.65 4.22 6.30
C ALA A 42 2.96 5.20 7.45
N ARG A 43 1.98 5.49 8.31
CA ARG A 43 2.15 6.35 9.49
C ARG A 43 3.11 5.74 10.52
N VAL A 44 2.94 4.46 10.86
CA VAL A 44 3.76 3.77 11.87
C VAL A 44 5.20 3.59 11.37
N SER A 45 5.38 3.31 10.09
CA SER A 45 6.70 3.15 9.46
C SER A 45 7.33 4.48 9.02
N ASN A 46 6.72 5.62 9.35
CA ASN A 46 7.20 6.97 8.97
C ASN A 46 7.45 7.14 7.45
N ILE A 47 6.61 6.49 6.62
CA ILE A 47 6.69 6.54 5.17
C ILE A 47 5.89 7.75 4.68
N ALA A 48 6.58 8.74 4.14
CA ALA A 48 5.94 9.88 3.48
C ALA A 48 5.60 9.53 2.03
N LEU A 49 4.33 9.22 1.77
CA LEU A 49 3.84 8.94 0.42
C LEU A 49 3.45 10.23 -0.31
N SER A 50 3.96 10.41 -1.52
CA SER A 50 3.54 11.50 -2.41
C SER A 50 2.10 11.29 -2.90
N LYS A 51 1.47 12.37 -3.40
CA LYS A 51 0.14 12.27 -4.02
C LYS A 51 0.10 11.27 -5.17
N GLU A 52 1.17 11.18 -5.94
CA GLU A 52 1.28 10.23 -7.05
C GLU A 52 1.37 8.78 -6.56
N GLN A 53 2.15 8.52 -5.51
CA GLN A 53 2.25 7.19 -4.91
C GLN A 53 0.91 6.77 -4.29
N TRP A 54 0.22 7.68 -3.61
CA TRP A 54 -1.14 7.42 -3.13
C TRP A 54 -2.11 7.07 -4.26
N LYS A 55 -2.02 7.77 -5.39
CA LYS A 55 -2.82 7.46 -6.57
C LYS A 55 -2.50 6.08 -7.14
N GLN A 56 -1.22 5.70 -7.25
CA GLN A 56 -0.80 4.38 -7.71
C GLN A 56 -1.32 3.26 -6.80
N ILE A 57 -1.22 3.44 -5.48
CA ILE A 57 -1.77 2.49 -4.50
C ILE A 57 -3.29 2.38 -4.68
N GLN A 58 -3.98 3.51 -4.84
CA GLN A 58 -5.41 3.55 -5.04
C GLN A 58 -5.86 2.81 -6.30
N ASP A 59 -5.20 3.07 -7.43
CA ASP A 59 -5.50 2.43 -8.70
C ASP A 59 -5.25 0.91 -8.63
N HIS A 60 -4.19 0.48 -7.92
CA HIS A 60 -3.88 -0.93 -7.71
C HIS A 60 -4.96 -1.67 -6.92
N ILE A 61 -5.41 -1.08 -5.80
CA ILE A 61 -6.49 -1.64 -4.98
C ILE A 61 -7.81 -1.69 -5.75
N ASN A 62 -8.15 -0.61 -6.46
CA ASN A 62 -9.36 -0.54 -7.27
C ASN A 62 -9.37 -1.61 -8.37
N LYS A 63 -8.22 -1.82 -9.04
CA LYS A 63 -8.07 -2.88 -10.04
C LYS A 63 -8.26 -4.27 -9.42
N PHE A 64 -7.68 -4.52 -8.24
CA PHE A 64 -7.83 -5.79 -7.54
C PHE A 64 -9.29 -6.10 -7.19
N ILE A 65 -10.00 -5.13 -6.62
CA ILE A 65 -11.42 -5.28 -6.25
C ILE A 65 -12.30 -5.46 -7.50
N SER A 66 -12.02 -4.71 -8.57
CA SER A 66 -12.77 -4.79 -9.84
C SER A 66 -12.70 -6.18 -10.48
N VAL A 67 -11.51 -6.81 -10.49
CA VAL A 67 -11.33 -8.17 -11.03
C VAL A 67 -12.09 -9.23 -10.21
N GLY A 68 -12.19 -9.06 -8.88
CA GLY A 68 -12.91 -10.00 -8.01
C GLY A 68 -14.45 -9.96 -8.12
N ASN A 69 -15.01 -9.09 -8.95
CA ASN A 69 -16.44 -8.85 -9.11
C ASN A 69 -17.03 -9.36 -10.44
N THR A 70 -16.25 -10.12 -11.22
CA THR A 70 -16.68 -10.77 -12.49
C THR A 70 -16.78 -12.28 -12.28
#